data_AF-A0A7J4J8W9-F1
#
_entry.id   AF-A0A7J4J8W9-F1
#
_cell.length_a   1.000
_cell.length_b   1.000
_cell.length_c   1.000
_cell.angle_alpha   90.00
_cell.angle_beta   90.00
_cell.angle_gamma   90.00
#
_symmetry.space_group_name_H-M   'P 1'
#
loop_
_entity.id
_entity.type
_entity.pdbx_description
1 polymer ?
#
loop_
_entity_poly.entity_id
_entity_poly.type
_entity_poly.pdbx_seq_one_letter_code
_entity_poly.pdbx_strand_id
1 'polypeptide(L)'
;MAFLEGTLGIGVGLLLGLALLKYSGYVDQLKKELGYIASGAVFLLLTAVLTTVGTLVPTVTTAVSWINIIFSVIAFILVLIGAIATALQIFSKLK
;
A
#
# COMPACT_ATOMS: atom_id res chain seq x y z
N MET A 1 -14.34 10.15 13.84
CA MET A 1 -13.08 9.42 13.58
C MET A 1 -12.81 9.36 12.07
N ALA A 2 -12.81 10.50 11.38
CA ALA A 2 -12.73 10.57 9.90
C ALA A 2 -11.31 10.39 9.33
N PHE A 3 -10.29 10.21 10.18
CA PHE A 3 -8.88 10.11 9.77
C PHE A 3 -8.50 8.74 9.17
N LEU A 4 -9.32 7.71 9.40
CA LEU A 4 -9.09 6.33 8.94
C LEU A 4 -9.94 5.94 7.72
N GLU A 5 -10.77 6.84 7.19
CA GLU A 5 -11.58 6.57 6.01
C GLU A 5 -10.79 6.90 4.73
N GLY A 6 -10.79 5.98 3.76
CA GLY A 6 -10.13 6.16 2.46
C GLY A 6 -8.69 5.65 2.38
N THR A 7 -7.95 6.08 1.34
CA THR A 7 -6.61 5.53 0.99
C THR A 7 -5.56 5.70 2.08
N LEU A 8 -5.65 6.77 2.88
CA LEU A 8 -4.81 7.02 4.05
C LEU A 8 -4.92 5.92 5.10
N GLY A 9 -6.16 5.60 5.51
CA GLY A 9 -6.41 4.57 6.53
C GLY A 9 -5.94 3.20 6.06
N ILE A 10 -6.14 2.88 4.78
CA ILE A 10 -5.68 1.62 4.18
C ILE A 10 -4.15 1.56 4.15
N GLY A 11 -3.46 2.63 3.71
CA GLY A 11 -2.01 2.68 3.67
C GLY A 11 -1.39 2.55 5.07
N VAL A 12 -1.90 3.28 6.05
CA VAL A 12 -1.47 3.18 7.46
C VAL A 12 -1.75 1.79 8.03
N GLY A 13 -2.95 1.25 7.79
CA GLY A 13 -3.32 -0.10 8.23
C GLY A 13 -2.41 -1.19 7.67
N LEU A 14 -2.02 -1.10 6.40
CA LEU A 14 -1.06 -2.00 5.77
C LEU A 14 0.32 -1.92 6.43
N LEU A 15 0.83 -0.71 6.68
CA LEU A 15 2.12 -0.52 7.36
C LEU A 15 2.10 -1.02 8.81
N LEU A 16 0.99 -0.82 9.53
CA LEU A 16 0.80 -1.36 10.87
C LEU A 16 0.76 -2.90 10.85
N GLY A 17 0.03 -3.50 9.91
CA GLY A 17 0.02 -4.95 9.72
C GLY A 17 1.43 -5.50 9.43
N LEU A 18 2.18 -4.83 8.57
CA LEU A 18 3.59 -5.17 8.29
C LEU A 18 4.49 -5.01 9.53
N ALA A 19 4.28 -3.96 10.33
CA ALA A 19 5.02 -3.75 11.56
C ALA A 19 4.74 -4.85 12.59
N LEU A 20 3.49 -5.33 12.69
CA LEU A 20 3.14 -6.46 13.55
C LEU A 20 3.78 -7.77 13.07
N LEU A 21 3.87 -7.98 11.75
CA LEU A 21 4.57 -9.13 11.19
C LEU A 21 6.08 -9.12 11.54
N LYS A 22 6.71 -7.95 11.71
CA LYS A 22 8.10 -7.85 12.21
C LYS A 22 8.31 -8.59 13.53
N TYR A 23 7.31 -8.60 14.40
CA TYR A 23 7.40 -9.26 15.69
C TYR A 23 7.02 -10.75 15.65
N SER A 24 6.56 -11.27 14.51
CA SER A 24 6.16 -12.68 14.37
C SER A 24 7.31 -13.62 13.99
N GLY A 25 8.50 -13.10 13.70
CA GLY A 25 9.69 -13.90 13.34
C GLY A 25 9.73 -14.40 11.89
N TYR A 26 8.66 -14.18 11.09
CA TYR A 26 8.59 -14.62 9.69
C TYR A 26 9.15 -13.59 8.69
N VAL A 27 9.63 -12.43 9.15
CA VAL A 27 10.03 -11.32 8.27
C VAL A 27 11.27 -11.60 7.44
N ASP A 28 12.24 -12.32 7.98
CA ASP A 28 13.45 -12.65 7.20
C ASP A 28 13.12 -13.57 6.01
N GLN A 29 12.06 -14.37 6.15
CA GLN A 29 11.60 -15.28 5.10
C GLN A 29 10.73 -14.58 4.06
N LEU A 30 9.95 -13.58 4.49
CA LEU A 30 8.99 -12.85 3.66
C LEU A 30 9.50 -11.46 3.22
N LYS A 31 10.80 -11.18 3.38
CA LYS A 31 11.36 -9.83 3.21
C LYS A 31 11.08 -9.22 1.84
N LYS A 32 11.09 -10.04 0.78
CA LYS A 32 10.83 -9.60 -0.60
C LYS A 32 9.36 -9.30 -0.80
N GLU A 33 8.49 -10.15 -0.28
CA GLU A 33 7.04 -10.08 -0.36
C GLU A 33 6.47 -8.90 0.41
N LEU A 34 6.96 -8.72 1.65
CA LEU A 34 6.66 -7.57 2.51
C LEU A 34 7.11 -6.26 1.85
N GLY A 35 8.18 -6.29 1.06
CA GLY A 35 8.65 -5.13 0.28
C GLY A 35 7.65 -4.65 -0.76
N TYR A 36 6.94 -5.57 -1.44
CA TYR A 36 5.88 -5.21 -2.38
C TYR A 36 4.67 -4.61 -1.66
N ILE A 37 4.25 -5.20 -0.53
CA ILE A 37 3.14 -4.67 0.28
C ILE A 37 3.49 -3.29 0.84
N ALA A 38 4.71 -3.10 1.35
CA ALA A 38 5.19 -1.81 1.86
C ALA A 38 5.22 -0.75 0.77
N SER A 39 5.71 -1.10 -0.42
CA SER A 39 5.73 -0.19 -1.58
C SER A 39 4.31 0.20 -2.00
N GLY A 40 3.37 -0.75 -2.01
CA GLY A 40 1.97 -0.47 -2.28
C GLY A 40 1.34 0.48 -1.26
N ALA A 41 1.65 0.31 0.02
CA ALA A 41 1.20 1.22 1.07
C ALA A 41 1.75 2.65 0.89
N VAL A 42 3.01 2.80 0.44
CA VAL A 42 3.58 4.12 0.12
C VAL A 42 2.81 4.81 -1.01
N PHE A 43 2.43 4.10 -2.07
CA PHE A 43 1.61 4.69 -3.15
C PHE A 43 0.21 5.11 -2.67
N LEU A 44 -0.38 4.40 -1.69
CA LEU A 44 -1.64 4.80 -1.04
C LEU A 44 -1.48 6.04 -0.14
N LEU A 45 -0.30 6.25 0.45
CA LEU A 45 -0.01 7.48 1.18
C LEU A 45 0.24 8.66 0.23
N LEU A 46 0.94 8.43 -0.87
CA LEU A 46 1.19 9.45 -1.89
C LEU A 46 -0.10 9.97 -2.53
N THR A 47 -1.08 9.09 -2.77
CA THR A 47 -2.41 9.50 -3.26
C THR A 47 -3.12 10.46 -2.33
N ALA A 48 -2.96 10.28 -1.03
CA ALA A 48 -3.54 11.18 -0.05
C ALA A 48 -2.79 12.50 0.12
N VAL A 49 -1.48 12.53 -0.13
CA VAL A 49 -0.74 13.79 -0.23
C VAL A 49 -1.19 14.55 -1.48
N LEU A 50 -1.35 13.87 -2.61
CA LEU A 50 -1.80 14.46 -3.87
C LEU A 50 -3.18 15.13 -3.76
N THR A 51 -4.14 14.53 -3.05
CA THR A 51 -5.47 15.13 -2.85
C THR A 51 -5.43 16.45 -2.10
N THR A 52 -4.45 16.65 -1.20
CA THR A 52 -4.29 17.94 -0.49
C THR A 52 -3.77 19.05 -1.42
N VAL A 53 -2.90 18.72 -2.37
CA VAL A 53 -2.27 19.68 -3.30
C VAL A 53 -3.22 20.09 -4.44
N GLY A 54 -4.10 19.19 -4.88
CA GLY A 54 -5.00 19.40 -6.03
C GLY A 54 -6.10 20.45 -5.85
N THR A 55 -6.24 21.05 -4.66
CA THR A 55 -7.34 21.99 -4.34
C THR A 55 -7.08 23.44 -4.76
N LEU A 56 -5.86 23.77 -5.17
CA LEU A 56 -5.42 25.17 -5.35
C LEU A 56 -5.63 25.73 -6.76
N VAL A 57 -5.72 24.90 -7.81
CA VAL A 57 -5.86 25.34 -9.21
C VAL A 57 -6.65 24.30 -10.05
N PRO A 58 -7.72 24.67 -10.78
CA PRO A 58 -8.59 23.72 -11.48
C PRO A 58 -7.91 22.80 -12.51
N THR A 59 -6.93 23.32 -13.25
CA THR A 59 -6.14 22.53 -14.22
C THR A 59 -5.20 21.53 -13.52
N VAL A 60 -4.73 21.87 -12.31
CA VAL A 60 -3.93 20.97 -11.46
C VAL A 60 -4.82 19.89 -10.87
N THR A 61 -6.07 20.19 -10.53
CA THR A 61 -7.04 19.21 -9.99
C THR A 61 -7.24 18.01 -10.94
N THR A 62 -7.41 18.25 -12.24
CA THR A 62 -7.58 17.18 -13.24
C THR A 62 -6.32 16.33 -13.38
N ALA A 63 -5.14 16.95 -13.45
CA ALA A 63 -3.87 16.22 -13.54
C ALA A 63 -3.63 15.38 -12.27
N VAL A 64 -3.90 15.94 -11.09
CA VAL A 64 -3.82 15.24 -9.80
C VAL A 64 -4.77 14.05 -9.76
N SER A 65 -5.99 14.15 -10.29
CA SER A 65 -6.94 13.04 -10.37
C SER A 65 -6.39 11.86 -11.17
N TRP A 66 -5.77 12.11 -12.32
CA TRP A 66 -5.17 11.04 -13.14
C TRP A 66 -3.99 10.36 -12.43
N ILE A 67 -3.11 11.14 -11.80
CA ILE A 67 -2.00 10.60 -11.01
C ILE A 67 -2.53 9.75 -9.85
N ASN A 68 -3.61 10.19 -9.20
CA ASN A 68 -4.21 9.49 -8.09
C ASN A 68 -4.74 8.10 -8.49
N ILE A 69 -5.38 8.01 -9.67
CA ILE A 69 -5.81 6.74 -10.26
C ILE A 69 -4.61 5.83 -10.52
N ILE A 70 -3.56 6.35 -11.16
CA ILE A 70 -2.35 5.56 -11.48
C ILE A 70 -1.71 4.99 -10.21
N PHE A 71 -1.53 5.82 -9.19
CA PHE A 71 -0.92 5.39 -7.93
C PHE A 71 -1.78 4.37 -7.19
N SER A 72 -3.11 4.53 -7.20
CA SER A 72 -4.03 3.55 -6.62
C SER A 72 -3.94 2.20 -7.33
N VAL A 73 -3.84 2.20 -8.66
CA VAL A 73 -3.70 0.97 -9.46
C VAL A 73 -2.36 0.29 -9.19
N ILE A 74 -1.26 1.05 -9.17
CA ILE A 74 0.06 0.51 -8.84
C ILE A 74 0.07 -0.09 -7.43
N ALA A 75 -0.49 0.63 -6.45
CA ALA A 75 -0.60 0.15 -5.08
C ALA A 75 -1.35 -1.18 -5.01
N PHE A 76 -2.49 -1.27 -5.70
CA PHE A 76 -3.29 -2.48 -5.76
C PHE A 76 -2.48 -3.66 -6.32
N ILE A 77 -1.83 -3.48 -7.48
CA ILE A 77 -1.02 -4.53 -8.11
C ILE A 77 0.11 -5.00 -7.17
N LEU A 78 0.83 -4.07 -6.54
CA LEU A 78 1.95 -4.40 -5.65
C LEU A 78 1.49 -5.18 -4.41
N VAL A 79 0.39 -4.76 -3.78
CA VAL A 79 -0.21 -5.48 -2.64
C VAL A 79 -0.66 -6.87 -3.07
N LEU A 80 -1.26 -7.01 -4.24
CA LEU A 80 -1.74 -8.29 -4.78
C LEU A 80 -0.58 -9.26 -5.04
N ILE A 81 0.50 -8.79 -5.66
CA ILE A 81 1.73 -9.58 -5.87
C ILE A 81 2.32 -10.00 -4.51
N GLY A 82 2.46 -9.07 -3.56
CA GLY A 82 2.99 -9.35 -2.24
C GLY A 82 2.14 -10.38 -1.48
N ALA A 83 0.81 -10.27 -1.55
CA ALA A 83 -0.12 -11.20 -0.91
C ALA A 83 -0.04 -12.60 -1.54
N ILE A 84 -0.06 -12.70 -2.87
CA ILE A 84 0.06 -13.99 -3.57
C ILE A 84 1.40 -14.66 -3.25
N ALA A 85 2.50 -13.91 -3.33
CA ALA A 85 3.83 -14.45 -3.07
C ALA A 85 3.97 -14.93 -1.61
N THR A 86 3.41 -14.16 -0.65
CA THR A 86 3.37 -14.56 0.76
C THR A 86 2.57 -15.84 0.96
N ALA A 87 1.38 -15.94 0.35
CA ALA A 87 0.55 -17.14 0.41
C ALA A 87 1.29 -18.37 -0.16
N LEU A 88 1.89 -18.24 -1.33
CA LEU A 88 2.68 -19.30 -1.96
C LEU A 88 3.83 -19.76 -1.07
N GLN A 89 4.56 -18.84 -0.44
CA GLN A 89 5.62 -19.19 0.51
C GLN A 89 5.10 -19.99 1.71
N ILE A 90 3.99 -19.56 2.30
CA ILE A 90 3.39 -20.25 3.45
C ILE A 90 2.96 -21.68 3.05
N PHE A 91 2.28 -21.83 1.91
CA PHE A 91 1.85 -23.14 1.42
C PHE A 91 3.01 -24.04 1.02
N SER A 92 4.11 -23.49 0.49
CA SER A 92 5.30 -24.27 0.13
C SER A 92 6.03 -24.88 1.34
N LYS A 93 5.89 -24.26 2.52
CA LYS A 93 6.54 -24.70 3.78
C LYS A 93 5.68 -25.63 4.63
N LEU A 94 4.39 -25.76 4.31
CA LEU A 94 3.46 -26.70 4.98
C LEU A 94 3.61 -28.15 4.47
N LYS A 95 4.75 -28.51 3.89
CA LYS A 95 5.00 -29.81 3.27
C LYS A 95 5.92 -30.67 4.13
#